data_AF-A0A3C0Z5L8-F1
#
_entry.id   AF-A0A3C0Z5L8-F1
#
_cell.length_a   1.000
_cell.length_b   1.000
_cell.length_c   1.000
_cell.angle_alpha   90.00
_cell.angle_beta   90.00
_cell.angle_gamma   90.00
#
_symmetry.space_group_name_H-M   'P 1'
#
loop_
_entity.id
_entity.type
_entity.pdbx_description
1 polymer ?
#
loop_
_entity_poly.entity_id
_entity_poly.type
_entity_poly.pdbx_seq_one_letter_code
_entity_poly.pdbx_strand_id
1 'polypeptide(L)'
;MDIQVRNLTKKDYVDLKRSMEQAYDGAGETWSKENIQDLIDIFPEGQLCVEIDGHVVACALSIILNSKKNNIYDSYYEIIDDGKFTKHSDDGDTLYGIEVFVHPAHRALRLGRRLYDARKELCEQMNLKCIVAGGRIPNYHNYADKMSPRVYIEKVKRKEIYDPTLTFQLSNDFHVKKILKHYLPEDAESMEFATLLEWNNIYYESETRSISTTKQTIRLGLVQWQMRLFDNLEAFYDQIEFFVDTVSDYGTDFIMFPEFFNTPLMSPYNDLPERLAMERLAQHTSEIIDRIQQFAVSYNVNIIAGSMPLMENKKLYNVSYLCHRNGKLDEFKKIHITPNEFKYYGMVGGSEVKVFDTDCGKVGLLICYDVEFPELSRILADQGMQILFVPFMTDTQNGYIRVRTCAQARALENECYVAIAGSVG
;
A
#
# COMPACT_ATOMS: atom_id res chain seq x y z
N MET A 1 21.78 4.27 23.84
CA MET A 1 20.74 5.17 23.35
C MET A 1 20.48 4.85 21.89
N ASP A 2 19.81 3.73 21.71
CA ASP A 2 19.14 3.39 20.45
C ASP A 2 17.83 4.20 20.37
N ILE A 3 17.57 4.87 19.24
CA ILE A 3 16.38 5.71 19.05
C ILE A 3 15.69 5.23 17.78
N GLN A 4 14.48 4.71 17.91
CA GLN A 4 13.71 4.18 16.79
C GLN A 4 12.35 4.89 16.67
N VAL A 5 11.99 5.27 15.45
CA VAL A 5 10.63 5.72 15.12
C VAL A 5 9.92 4.53 14.49
N ARG A 6 8.77 4.14 15.05
CA ARG A 6 7.99 2.99 14.60
C ARG A 6 6.51 3.17 14.90
N ASN A 7 5.69 2.25 14.39
CA ASN A 7 4.29 2.20 14.79
C ASN A 7 4.14 1.74 16.25
N LEU A 8 3.12 2.31 16.90
CA LEU A 8 2.70 1.96 18.24
C LEU A 8 1.98 0.61 18.23
N THR A 9 2.26 -0.24 19.21
CA THR A 9 1.62 -1.54 19.37
C THR A 9 0.86 -1.60 20.69
N LYS A 10 -0.09 -2.55 20.79
CA LYS A 10 -0.90 -2.79 21.99
C LYS A 10 -0.06 -3.03 23.25
N LYS A 11 1.18 -3.53 23.09
CA LYS A 11 2.12 -3.85 24.19
C LYS A 11 2.75 -2.59 24.80
N ASP A 12 2.78 -1.49 24.05
CA ASP A 12 3.48 -0.26 24.43
C ASP A 12 2.69 0.60 25.43
N TYR A 13 1.43 0.27 25.72
CA TYR A 13 0.53 1.11 26.49
C TYR A 13 1.07 1.49 27.88
N VAL A 14 1.78 0.58 28.56
CA VAL A 14 2.31 0.84 29.91
C VAL A 14 3.35 1.98 29.86
N ASP A 15 4.27 1.92 28.90
CA ASP A 15 5.29 2.96 28.73
C ASP A 15 4.70 4.25 28.19
N LEU A 16 3.76 4.14 27.25
CA LEU A 16 3.00 5.27 26.71
C LEU A 16 2.28 6.05 27.81
N LYS A 17 1.56 5.35 28.69
CA LYS A 17 0.80 5.96 29.79
C LYS A 17 1.73 6.73 30.73
N ARG A 18 2.84 6.11 31.13
CA ARG A 18 3.85 6.74 31.99
C ARG A 18 4.46 7.99 31.34
N SER A 19 4.73 7.93 30.04
CA SER A 19 5.29 9.07 29.29
C SER A 19 4.28 10.20 29.13
N MET A 20 3.00 9.88 28.93
CA MET A 20 1.91 10.85 28.82
C MET A 20 1.61 11.54 30.16
N GLU A 21 1.49 10.78 31.26
CA GLU A 21 1.26 11.32 32.61
C GLU A 21 2.33 12.37 32.99
N GLN A 22 3.59 12.09 32.65
CA GLN A 22 4.71 13.01 32.87
C GLN A 22 4.77 14.17 31.89
N ALA A 23 4.33 13.99 30.64
CA ALA A 23 4.35 15.07 29.66
C ALA A 23 3.40 16.22 30.03
N TYR A 24 2.30 15.89 30.72
CA TYR A 24 1.24 16.80 31.13
C TYR A 24 1.25 17.18 32.61
N ASP A 25 2.29 16.82 33.36
CA ASP A 25 2.42 17.11 34.81
C ASP A 25 1.15 16.75 35.63
N GLY A 26 0.41 15.72 35.20
CA GLY A 26 -0.86 15.29 35.81
C GLY A 26 -2.07 16.20 35.58
N ALA A 27 -1.96 17.25 34.75
CA ALA A 27 -2.99 18.26 34.51
C ALA A 27 -3.85 18.02 33.25
N GLY A 28 -3.73 16.86 32.59
CA GLY A 28 -4.47 16.51 31.38
C GLY A 28 -5.09 15.11 31.45
N GLU A 29 -6.17 14.89 30.71
CA GLU A 29 -6.77 13.57 30.55
C GLU A 29 -5.80 12.65 29.79
N THR A 30 -5.43 11.55 30.43
CA THR A 30 -4.63 10.50 29.80
C THR A 30 -5.52 9.60 28.97
N TRP A 31 -5.12 9.33 27.73
CA TRP A 31 -5.78 8.32 26.89
C TRP A 31 -5.87 6.97 27.61
N SER A 32 -7.08 6.40 27.65
CA SER A 32 -7.31 5.07 28.22
C SER A 32 -6.69 3.98 27.37
N LYS A 33 -6.58 2.77 27.93
CA LYS A 33 -6.05 1.62 27.20
C LYS A 33 -6.95 1.29 26.03
N GLU A 34 -8.25 1.40 26.24
CA GLU A 34 -9.30 1.19 25.27
C GLU A 34 -9.18 2.19 24.12
N ASN A 35 -9.00 3.49 24.38
CA ASN A 35 -8.86 4.47 23.29
C ASN A 35 -7.61 4.22 22.43
N ILE A 36 -6.47 3.91 23.06
CA ILE A 36 -5.24 3.58 22.32
C ILE A 36 -5.43 2.29 21.52
N GLN A 37 -6.16 1.33 22.08
CA GLN A 37 -6.47 0.09 21.41
C GLN A 37 -7.33 0.32 20.16
N ASP A 38 -8.37 1.13 20.30
CA ASP A 38 -9.28 1.48 19.21
C ASP A 38 -8.52 2.22 18.09
N LEU A 39 -7.65 3.18 18.43
CA LEU A 39 -6.81 3.88 17.44
C LEU A 39 -5.88 2.95 16.66
N ILE A 40 -5.26 1.98 17.35
CA ILE A 40 -4.40 0.97 16.71
C ILE A 40 -5.21 0.04 15.82
N ASP A 41 -6.45 -0.30 16.22
CA ASP A 41 -7.30 -1.21 15.47
C ASP A 41 -7.95 -0.55 14.24
N ILE A 42 -8.27 0.75 14.31
CA ILE A 42 -8.85 1.48 13.16
C ILE A 42 -7.78 2.00 12.19
N PHE A 43 -6.61 2.43 12.69
CA PHE A 43 -5.58 3.05 11.83
C PHE A 43 -4.18 2.83 12.39
N PRO A 44 -3.64 1.60 12.30
CA PRO A 44 -2.35 1.24 12.89
C PRO A 44 -1.18 2.06 12.32
N GLU A 45 -1.21 2.39 11.04
CA GLU A 45 -0.18 3.18 10.36
C GLU A 45 -0.08 4.61 10.91
N GLY A 46 -1.22 5.16 11.36
CA GLY A 46 -1.34 6.51 11.92
C GLY A 46 -0.86 6.70 13.35
N GLN A 47 -0.59 5.60 14.06
CA GLN A 47 -0.17 5.63 15.46
C GLN A 47 1.34 5.45 15.52
N LEU A 48 2.07 6.55 15.67
CA LEU A 48 3.53 6.57 15.62
C LEU A 48 4.10 6.79 17.02
N CYS A 49 5.23 6.15 17.32
CA CYS A 49 5.95 6.35 18.58
C CYS A 49 7.46 6.43 18.37
N VAL A 50 8.14 6.99 19.37
CA VAL A 50 9.60 6.93 19.48
C VAL A 50 9.97 6.07 20.68
N GLU A 51 10.77 5.05 20.42
CA GLU A 51 11.36 4.17 21.41
C GLU A 51 12.80 4.60 21.71
N ILE A 52 13.18 4.61 22.99
CA ILE A 52 14.57 4.74 23.43
C ILE A 52 14.91 3.59 24.36
N ASP A 53 15.94 2.82 23.99
CA ASP A 53 16.46 1.70 24.77
C ASP A 53 15.35 0.74 25.29
N GLY A 54 14.35 0.43 24.45
CA GLY A 54 13.25 -0.47 24.78
C GLY A 54 11.97 0.19 25.30
N HIS A 55 11.97 1.51 25.55
CA HIS A 55 10.84 2.21 26.17
C HIS A 55 10.25 3.30 25.27
N VAL A 56 8.92 3.35 25.17
CA VAL A 56 8.22 4.41 24.43
C VAL A 56 8.26 5.73 25.20
N VAL A 57 8.91 6.74 24.61
CA VAL A 57 9.15 8.05 25.24
C VAL A 57 8.47 9.22 24.50
N ALA A 58 7.90 8.99 23.32
CA ALA A 58 7.12 9.98 22.58
C ALA A 58 6.08 9.29 21.71
N CYS A 59 4.99 9.99 21.42
CA CYS A 59 3.88 9.46 20.63
C CYS A 59 3.24 10.55 19.76
N ALA A 60 2.73 10.13 18.61
CA ALA A 60 1.95 10.93 17.69
C ALA A 60 0.73 10.10 17.25
N LEU A 61 -0.47 10.51 17.66
CA LEU A 61 -1.73 9.84 17.33
C LEU A 61 -2.43 10.57 16.19
N SER A 62 -3.03 9.82 15.28
CA SER A 62 -3.65 10.39 14.08
C SER A 62 -4.88 9.60 13.64
N ILE A 63 -5.81 10.26 12.94
CA ILE A 63 -6.91 9.63 12.18
C ILE A 63 -7.00 10.28 10.81
N ILE A 64 -7.70 9.64 9.87
CA ILE A 64 -7.98 10.21 8.56
C ILE A 64 -9.40 10.79 8.59
N LEU A 65 -9.53 12.05 8.20
CA LEU A 65 -10.81 12.74 8.05
C LEU A 65 -11.13 12.90 6.57
N ASN A 66 -12.42 12.85 6.25
CA ASN A 66 -12.92 13.22 4.93
C ASN A 66 -13.33 14.69 4.95
N SER A 67 -12.55 15.58 4.34
CA SER A 67 -12.79 17.03 4.38
C SER A 67 -14.16 17.47 3.82
N LYS A 68 -14.85 16.62 3.05
CA LYS A 68 -16.21 16.89 2.54
C LYS A 68 -17.30 16.49 3.54
N LYS A 69 -17.06 15.48 4.38
CA LYS A 69 -18.03 14.95 5.35
C LYS A 69 -17.82 15.54 6.75
N ASN A 70 -16.57 15.85 7.09
CA ASN A 70 -16.17 16.33 8.41
C ASN A 70 -15.81 17.80 8.36
N ASN A 71 -16.26 18.54 9.37
CA ASN A 71 -15.92 19.94 9.51
C ASN A 71 -14.66 20.07 10.39
N ILE A 72 -13.51 20.35 9.79
CA ILE A 72 -12.24 20.56 10.50
C ILE A 72 -12.23 21.82 11.39
N TYR A 73 -13.33 22.58 11.43
CA TYR A 73 -13.53 23.71 12.35
C TYR A 73 -14.33 23.34 13.60
N ASP A 74 -14.78 22.09 13.73
CA ASP A 74 -15.43 21.57 14.93
C ASP A 74 -14.48 21.62 16.14
N SER A 75 -15.03 21.49 17.33
CA SER A 75 -14.25 21.35 18.57
C SER A 75 -13.46 20.05 18.59
N TYR A 76 -12.43 19.98 19.45
CA TYR A 76 -11.57 18.82 19.61
C TYR A 76 -12.38 17.55 19.91
N TYR A 77 -13.26 17.60 20.91
CA TYR A 77 -14.11 16.49 21.34
C TYR A 77 -15.09 16.03 20.26
N GLU A 78 -15.64 16.96 19.47
CA GLU A 78 -16.44 16.61 18.31
C GLU A 78 -15.63 15.90 17.24
N ILE A 79 -14.38 16.29 16.97
CA ILE A 79 -13.54 15.65 15.94
C ILE A 79 -13.17 14.22 16.35
N ILE A 80 -12.83 13.99 17.62
CA ILE A 80 -12.49 12.65 18.12
C ILE A 80 -13.71 11.81 18.52
N ASP A 81 -14.92 12.37 18.42
CA ASP A 81 -16.19 11.77 18.87
C ASP A 81 -16.08 11.23 20.32
N ASP A 82 -15.63 12.09 21.23
CA ASP A 82 -15.39 11.76 22.65
C ASP A 82 -14.51 10.49 22.84
N GLY A 83 -13.52 10.31 21.96
CA GLY A 83 -12.59 9.19 22.01
C GLY A 83 -13.11 7.89 21.39
N LYS A 84 -14.24 7.92 20.67
CA LYS A 84 -14.75 6.79 19.86
C LYS A 84 -14.18 6.78 18.44
N PHE A 85 -13.65 7.92 17.99
CA PHE A 85 -12.98 8.08 16.69
C PHE A 85 -13.84 7.70 15.47
N THR A 86 -15.17 7.78 15.57
CA THR A 86 -16.10 7.37 14.49
C THR A 86 -16.01 8.23 13.23
N LYS A 87 -15.38 9.42 13.34
CA LYS A 87 -15.08 10.30 12.20
C LYS A 87 -13.89 9.82 11.37
N HIS A 88 -13.18 8.78 11.80
CA HIS A 88 -12.15 8.13 10.97
C HIS A 88 -12.75 7.61 9.66
N SER A 89 -12.02 7.76 8.57
CA SER A 89 -12.47 7.44 7.23
C SER A 89 -11.28 7.00 6.37
N ASP A 90 -11.24 5.72 6.00
CA ASP A 90 -10.23 5.16 5.10
C ASP A 90 -10.25 5.85 3.72
N ASP A 91 -11.42 6.36 3.30
CA ASP A 91 -11.65 7.14 2.08
C ASP A 91 -11.43 8.65 2.24
N GLY A 92 -10.92 9.09 3.40
CA GLY A 92 -10.70 10.49 3.70
C GLY A 92 -9.47 11.07 3.00
N ASP A 93 -9.32 12.39 3.07
CA ASP A 93 -8.30 13.13 2.33
C ASP A 93 -7.38 13.99 3.19
N THR A 94 -7.57 13.96 4.50
CA THR A 94 -6.87 14.82 5.45
C THR A 94 -6.37 13.99 6.62
N LEU A 95 -5.06 14.03 6.90
CA LEU A 95 -4.51 13.41 8.11
C LEU A 95 -4.73 14.36 9.30
N TYR A 96 -5.55 13.97 10.26
CA TYR A 96 -5.78 14.77 11.46
C TYR A 96 -4.85 14.31 12.58
N GLY A 97 -3.98 15.21 13.04
CA GLY A 97 -3.13 14.99 14.20
C GLY A 97 -3.93 15.18 15.49
N ILE A 98 -4.22 14.08 16.18
CA ILE A 98 -4.95 14.08 17.45
C ILE A 98 -4.03 14.60 18.56
N GLU A 99 -2.83 14.04 18.64
CA GLU A 99 -1.93 14.26 19.77
C GLU A 99 -0.47 14.17 19.31
N VAL A 100 0.40 14.94 19.95
CA VAL A 100 1.85 14.72 19.96
C VAL A 100 2.43 15.11 21.32
N PHE A 101 3.06 14.16 22.00
CA PHE A 101 3.79 14.44 23.23
C PHE A 101 5.18 13.80 23.23
N VAL A 102 6.08 14.41 24.01
CA VAL A 102 7.44 13.93 24.25
C VAL A 102 7.69 13.96 25.75
N HIS A 103 8.14 12.83 26.30
CA HIS A 103 8.51 12.69 27.70
C HIS A 103 9.49 13.82 28.11
N PRO A 104 9.29 14.53 29.24
CA PRO A 104 10.06 15.72 29.60
C PRO A 104 11.58 15.53 29.58
N ALA A 105 12.06 14.41 30.14
CA ALA A 105 13.48 14.05 30.16
C ALA A 105 14.15 13.92 28.77
N HIS A 106 13.37 13.77 27.70
CA HIS A 106 13.86 13.52 26.34
C HIS A 106 13.58 14.68 25.37
N ARG A 107 13.02 15.81 25.83
CA ARG A 107 12.66 16.96 24.98
C ARG A 107 13.84 17.57 24.21
N ALA A 108 15.05 17.48 24.76
CA ALA A 108 16.28 17.97 24.12
C ALA A 108 16.71 17.15 22.87
N LEU A 109 16.15 15.96 22.66
CA LEU A 109 16.54 15.03 21.58
C LEU A 109 15.80 15.27 20.25
N ARG A 110 14.98 16.34 20.17
CA ARG A 110 14.18 16.70 18.97
C ARG A 110 13.24 15.58 18.51
N LEU A 111 12.76 14.74 19.43
CA LEU A 111 11.89 13.60 19.10
C LEU A 111 10.56 14.02 18.47
N GLY A 112 10.01 15.17 18.88
CA GLY A 112 8.82 15.73 18.27
C GLY A 112 9.00 15.99 16.77
N ARG A 113 10.17 16.49 16.34
CA ARG A 113 10.45 16.70 14.91
C ARG A 113 10.45 15.39 14.14
N ARG A 114 11.08 14.33 14.70
CA ARG A 114 11.07 12.99 14.09
C ARG A 114 9.66 12.44 13.90
N LEU A 115 8.76 12.67 14.87
CA LEU A 115 7.36 12.27 14.76
C LEU A 115 6.61 13.05 13.68
N TYR A 116 6.86 14.36 13.55
CA TYR A 116 6.25 15.15 12.48
C TYR A 116 6.79 14.80 11.10
N ASP A 117 8.09 14.52 10.97
CA ASP A 117 8.69 14.06 9.72
C ASP A 117 8.07 12.71 9.31
N ALA A 118 7.99 11.74 10.23
CA ALA A 118 7.31 10.46 9.98
C ALA A 118 5.81 10.60 9.65
N ARG A 119 5.11 11.56 10.28
CA ARG A 119 3.71 11.85 9.96
C ARG A 119 3.55 12.49 8.56
N LYS A 120 4.50 13.31 8.12
CA LYS A 120 4.55 13.86 6.74
C LYS A 120 4.79 12.75 5.73
N GLU A 121 5.76 11.87 5.99
CA GLU A 121 6.02 10.70 5.14
C GLU A 121 4.77 9.81 5.02
N LEU A 122 4.06 9.56 6.13
CA LEU A 122 2.79 8.84 6.08
C LEU A 122 1.73 9.57 5.25
N CYS A 123 1.59 10.89 5.41
CA CYS A 123 0.65 11.70 4.65
C CYS A 123 0.94 11.62 3.14
N GLU A 124 2.22 11.66 2.75
CA GLU A 124 2.68 11.51 1.37
C GLU A 124 2.41 10.10 0.83
N GLN A 125 2.78 9.05 1.56
CA GLN A 125 2.56 7.64 1.19
C GLN A 125 1.08 7.32 0.99
N MET A 126 0.21 7.86 1.84
CA MET A 126 -1.24 7.69 1.73
C MET A 126 -1.89 8.67 0.74
N ASN A 127 -1.09 9.49 0.06
CA ASN A 127 -1.53 10.52 -0.88
C ASN A 127 -2.67 11.40 -0.30
N LEU A 128 -2.52 11.79 0.96
CA LEU A 128 -3.44 12.70 1.65
C LEU A 128 -3.13 14.14 1.23
N LYS A 129 -4.14 15.01 1.15
CA LYS A 129 -3.98 16.41 0.72
C LYS A 129 -3.08 17.20 1.65
N CYS A 130 -3.24 16.95 2.95
CA CYS A 130 -2.63 17.74 3.99
C CYS A 130 -2.69 17.01 5.32
N ILE A 131 -1.90 17.52 6.26
CA ILE A 131 -2.04 17.25 7.68
C ILE A 131 -2.69 18.47 8.32
N VAL A 132 -3.70 18.27 9.15
CA VAL A 132 -4.27 19.33 9.99
C VAL A 132 -4.25 18.96 11.47
N ALA A 133 -4.10 19.95 12.33
CA ALA A 133 -4.18 19.78 13.78
C ALA A 133 -4.60 21.10 14.44
N GLY A 134 -5.28 21.02 15.58
CA GLY A 134 -5.48 22.19 16.43
C GLY A 134 -4.30 22.39 17.38
N GLY A 135 -3.57 23.50 17.21
CA GLY A 135 -2.48 23.89 18.10
C GLY A 135 -2.93 24.92 19.13
N ARG A 136 -2.77 24.59 20.41
CA ARG A 136 -2.90 25.54 21.54
C ARG A 136 -1.90 26.71 21.39
N ILE A 137 -2.22 27.85 21.99
CA ILE A 137 -1.33 29.02 22.09
C ILE A 137 -1.18 29.40 23.58
N PRO A 138 -0.55 28.53 24.40
CA PRO A 138 -0.64 28.59 25.85
C PRO A 138 -0.09 29.89 26.46
N ASN A 139 0.77 30.62 25.74
CA ASN A 139 1.29 31.89 26.25
C ASN A 139 0.34 33.08 25.99
N TYR A 140 -0.78 32.90 25.29
CA TYR A 140 -1.65 33.98 24.85
C TYR A 140 -2.33 34.74 25.99
N HIS A 141 -2.69 34.08 27.10
CA HIS A 141 -3.25 34.75 28.28
C HIS A 141 -2.41 35.94 28.78
N ASN A 142 -1.07 35.90 28.62
CA ASN A 142 -0.16 36.99 29.00
C ASN A 142 -0.28 38.26 28.13
N TYR A 143 -0.98 38.16 27.00
CA TYR A 143 -1.12 39.20 25.98
C TYR A 143 -2.57 39.52 25.61
N ALA A 144 -3.54 38.77 26.14
CA ALA A 144 -4.96 38.85 25.76
C ALA A 144 -5.59 40.22 26.06
N ASP A 145 -5.04 40.95 27.04
CA ASP A 145 -5.42 42.33 27.38
C ASP A 145 -4.84 43.39 26.41
N LYS A 146 -3.75 43.05 25.69
CA LYS A 146 -2.98 43.98 24.86
C LYS A 146 -3.23 43.81 23.37
N MET A 147 -3.57 42.61 22.91
CA MET A 147 -3.72 42.33 21.49
C MET A 147 -4.69 41.17 21.23
N SER A 148 -5.26 41.14 20.03
CA SER A 148 -6.10 40.03 19.58
C SER A 148 -5.27 38.79 19.23
N PRO A 149 -5.88 37.58 19.18
CA PRO A 149 -5.13 36.36 18.85
C PRO A 149 -4.49 36.43 17.47
N ARG A 150 -5.13 37.14 16.53
CA ARG A 150 -4.58 37.39 15.19
C ARG A 150 -3.25 38.14 15.24
N VAL A 151 -3.17 39.21 16.03
CA VAL A 151 -1.94 40.02 16.17
C VAL A 151 -0.86 39.23 16.91
N TYR A 152 -1.26 38.47 17.92
CA TYR A 152 -0.36 37.57 18.65
C TYR A 152 0.30 36.53 17.73
N ILE A 153 -0.49 35.82 16.92
CA ILE A 153 0.00 34.82 15.95
C ILE A 153 0.98 35.44 14.95
N GLU A 154 0.69 36.63 14.43
CA GLU A 154 1.59 37.33 13.50
C GLU A 154 2.92 37.73 14.16
N LYS A 155 2.89 38.16 15.43
CA LYS A 155 4.11 38.44 16.19
C LYS A 155 4.93 37.16 16.45
N VAL A 156 4.27 36.03 16.70
CA VAL A 156 4.96 34.73 16.82
C VAL A 156 5.61 34.31 15.50
N LYS A 157 4.90 34.43 14.37
CA LYS A 157 5.46 34.17 13.03
C LYS A 157 6.69 35.04 12.73
N ARG A 158 6.68 36.30 13.17
CA ARG A 158 7.80 37.25 13.03
C ARG A 158 8.91 37.06 14.07
N LYS A 159 8.77 36.08 14.98
CA LYS A 159 9.69 35.80 16.08
C LYS A 159 9.85 36.96 17.08
N GLU A 160 8.85 37.84 17.15
CA GLU A 160 8.78 38.92 18.16
C GLU A 160 8.26 38.40 19.50
N ILE A 161 7.44 37.35 19.48
CA ILE A 161 6.91 36.65 20.66
C ILE A 161 7.25 35.17 20.53
N TYR A 162 7.60 34.54 21.65
CA TYR A 162 7.77 33.09 21.72
C TYR A 162 6.53 32.43 22.33
N ASP A 163 5.94 31.53 21.56
CA ASP A 163 4.89 30.61 22.01
C ASP A 163 5.38 29.17 21.78
N PRO A 164 5.45 28.31 22.82
CA PRO A 164 6.12 27.01 22.72
C PRO A 164 5.46 26.08 21.70
N THR A 165 4.14 26.09 21.61
CA THR A 165 3.38 25.21 20.71
C THR A 165 3.41 25.78 19.30
N LEU A 166 3.02 27.04 19.12
CA LEU A 166 2.94 27.62 17.78
C LEU A 166 4.32 27.78 17.13
N THR A 167 5.36 28.16 17.88
CA THR A 167 6.73 28.25 17.34
C THR A 167 7.23 26.89 16.87
N PHE A 168 6.97 25.83 17.62
CA PHE A 168 7.35 24.47 17.24
C PHE A 168 6.65 24.04 15.93
N GLN A 169 5.35 24.29 15.81
CA GLN A 169 4.58 23.92 14.63
C GLN A 169 5.04 24.66 13.37
N LEU A 170 5.24 25.98 13.48
CA LEU A 170 5.80 26.80 12.38
C LEU A 170 7.20 26.33 11.97
N SER A 171 8.02 25.85 12.91
CA SER A 171 9.36 25.31 12.60
C SER A 171 9.35 23.95 11.90
N ASN A 172 8.19 23.27 11.87
CA ASN A 172 7.95 22.04 11.12
C ASN A 172 7.15 22.29 9.83
N ASP A 173 7.22 23.51 9.28
CA ASP A 173 6.59 23.92 8.02
C ASP A 173 5.05 23.92 8.01
N PHE A 174 4.41 23.86 9.18
CA PHE A 174 2.98 24.10 9.28
C PHE A 174 2.70 25.60 9.17
N HIS A 175 1.54 25.95 8.62
CA HIS A 175 1.04 27.31 8.60
C HIS A 175 -0.31 27.39 9.31
N VAL A 176 -0.61 28.57 9.87
CA VAL A 176 -1.91 28.82 10.49
C VAL A 176 -2.94 29.11 9.40
N LYS A 177 -3.86 28.18 9.20
CA LYS A 177 -4.98 28.29 8.27
C LYS A 177 -6.11 29.14 8.83
N LYS A 178 -6.43 28.97 10.12
CA LYS A 178 -7.53 29.67 10.80
C LYS A 178 -7.32 29.76 12.31
N ILE A 179 -8.02 30.70 12.95
CA ILE A 179 -8.19 30.74 14.41
C ILE A 179 -9.50 30.01 14.75
N LEU A 180 -9.42 29.00 15.60
CA LEU A 180 -10.56 28.29 16.15
C LEU A 180 -10.94 28.90 17.51
N LYS A 181 -12.23 28.94 17.80
CA LYS A 181 -12.78 29.37 19.10
C LYS A 181 -13.50 28.19 19.72
N HIS A 182 -13.39 28.02 21.03
CA HIS A 182 -14.00 26.89 21.76
C HIS A 182 -13.53 25.54 21.22
N TYR A 183 -12.31 25.48 20.67
CA TYR A 183 -11.76 24.23 20.14
C TYR A 183 -11.45 23.25 21.28
N LEU A 184 -10.86 23.76 22.36
CA LEU A 184 -10.62 23.03 23.60
C LEU A 184 -11.16 23.89 24.75
N PRO A 185 -12.42 23.70 25.18
CA PRO A 185 -13.10 24.60 26.13
C PRO A 185 -12.38 24.78 27.48
N GLU A 186 -11.64 23.78 27.93
CA GLU A 186 -10.88 23.77 29.17
C GLU A 186 -9.53 24.50 29.07
N ASP A 187 -9.12 24.95 27.88
CA ASP A 187 -7.85 25.64 27.65
C ASP A 187 -7.89 27.12 28.07
N ALA A 188 -7.85 27.34 29.38
CA ALA A 188 -7.79 28.68 29.96
C ALA A 188 -6.53 29.46 29.55
N GLU A 189 -5.39 28.79 29.34
CA GLU A 189 -4.11 29.42 28.99
C GLU A 189 -4.14 30.05 27.59
N SER A 190 -4.85 29.42 26.65
CA SER A 190 -5.07 29.96 25.31
C SER A 190 -6.34 30.82 25.19
N MET A 191 -7.05 31.09 26.30
CA MET A 191 -8.33 31.81 26.30
C MET A 191 -9.37 31.17 25.36
N GLU A 192 -9.42 29.83 25.31
CA GLU A 192 -10.27 29.02 24.42
C GLU A 192 -10.02 29.23 22.91
N PHE A 193 -8.93 29.92 22.54
CA PHE A 193 -8.49 30.04 21.15
C PHE A 193 -7.49 28.93 20.80
N ALA A 194 -7.60 28.41 19.58
CA ALA A 194 -6.59 27.53 19.01
C ALA A 194 -6.24 27.96 17.58
N THR A 195 -5.10 27.49 17.10
CA THR A 195 -4.71 27.62 15.69
C THR A 195 -5.06 26.35 14.94
N LEU A 196 -5.84 26.45 13.87
CA LEU A 196 -5.92 25.37 12.89
C LEU A 196 -4.64 25.41 12.06
N LEU A 197 -3.77 24.46 12.31
CA LEU A 197 -2.50 24.29 11.63
C LEU A 197 -2.70 23.37 10.42
N GLU A 198 -2.04 23.69 9.33
CA GLU A 198 -2.06 22.87 8.12
C GLU A 198 -0.64 22.73 7.56
N TRP A 199 -0.29 21.51 7.17
CA TRP A 199 0.86 21.22 6.32
C TRP A 199 0.34 20.66 5.01
N ASN A 200 0.69 21.31 3.89
CA ASN A 200 0.24 20.91 2.57
C ASN A 200 1.16 19.83 2.02
N ASN A 201 0.58 18.69 1.62
CA ASN A 201 1.31 17.71 0.85
C ASN A 201 1.45 18.23 -0.59
N ILE A 202 2.64 18.70 -0.94
CA ILE A 202 2.92 19.23 -2.28
C ILE A 202 2.96 18.14 -3.36
N TYR A 203 3.07 16.88 -2.96
CA TYR A 203 3.01 15.71 -3.82
C TYR A 203 1.58 15.15 -3.95
N TYR A 204 0.58 15.80 -3.34
CA TYR A 204 -0.80 15.38 -3.49
C TYR A 204 -1.28 15.50 -4.93
N GLU A 205 -1.82 14.40 -5.46
CA GLU A 205 -2.44 14.37 -6.79
C GLU A 205 -3.96 14.19 -6.67
N SER A 206 -4.72 15.17 -7.18
CA SER A 206 -6.18 15.21 -7.04
C SER A 206 -6.92 14.11 -7.80
N GLU A 207 -6.27 13.49 -8.79
CA GLU A 207 -6.86 12.45 -9.64
C GLU A 207 -6.87 11.07 -8.99
N THR A 208 -6.43 10.96 -7.73
CA THR A 208 -6.23 9.68 -7.03
C THR A 208 -7.32 9.33 -6.01
N ARG A 209 -8.40 10.13 -5.90
CA ARG A 209 -9.53 9.85 -4.99
C ARG A 209 -10.88 9.95 -5.70
N SER A 210 -11.14 9.04 -6.62
CA SER A 210 -12.49 8.72 -7.07
C SER A 210 -12.96 7.45 -6.36
N ILE A 211 -14.22 7.41 -5.95
CA ILE A 211 -14.90 6.28 -5.29
C ILE A 211 -15.17 5.17 -6.32
N SER A 212 -14.07 4.64 -6.84
CA SER A 212 -13.84 3.39 -7.52
C SER A 212 -12.32 3.24 -7.45
N THR A 213 -11.83 2.33 -6.63
CA THR A 213 -10.39 1.96 -6.49
C THR A 213 -9.79 1.40 -7.78
N THR A 214 -10.55 1.40 -8.87
CA THR A 214 -10.14 0.90 -10.17
C THR A 214 -9.79 2.11 -11.03
N LYS A 215 -8.50 2.23 -11.41
CA LYS A 215 -8.07 3.10 -12.50
C LYS A 215 -9.05 2.98 -13.68
N GLN A 216 -9.65 4.08 -14.13
CA GLN A 216 -10.66 4.05 -15.20
C GLN A 216 -10.08 3.67 -16.57
N THR A 217 -8.78 3.85 -16.74
CA THR A 217 -8.05 3.45 -17.94
C THR A 217 -6.82 2.67 -17.52
N ILE A 218 -6.86 1.35 -17.75
CA ILE A 218 -5.80 0.42 -17.40
C ILE A 218 -4.99 0.13 -18.67
N ARG A 219 -3.67 0.35 -18.61
CA ARG A 219 -2.75 0.01 -19.70
C ARG A 219 -2.13 -1.35 -19.45
N LEU A 220 -2.21 -2.22 -20.47
CA LEU A 220 -1.67 -3.58 -20.43
C LEU A 220 -0.52 -3.73 -21.43
N GLY A 221 0.62 -4.22 -20.95
CA GLY A 221 1.72 -4.73 -21.76
C GLY A 221 1.63 -6.24 -21.89
N LEU A 222 1.35 -6.76 -23.08
CA LEU A 222 1.21 -8.21 -23.31
C LEU A 222 2.43 -8.70 -24.09
N VAL A 223 3.29 -9.49 -23.42
CA VAL A 223 4.56 -9.93 -24.00
C VAL A 223 4.33 -11.14 -24.89
N GLN A 224 4.69 -11.02 -26.17
CA GLN A 224 4.87 -12.18 -27.04
C GLN A 224 6.31 -12.66 -26.93
N TRP A 225 6.50 -13.74 -26.18
CA TRP A 225 7.82 -14.25 -25.84
C TRP A 225 8.36 -15.17 -26.92
N GLN A 226 9.49 -14.81 -27.52
CA GLN A 226 10.14 -15.70 -28.48
C GLN A 226 10.85 -16.84 -27.74
N MET A 227 10.45 -18.09 -27.99
CA MET A 227 11.15 -19.26 -27.46
C MET A 227 12.52 -19.41 -28.15
N ARG A 228 13.59 -19.12 -27.42
CA ARG A 228 14.97 -19.25 -27.89
C ARG A 228 15.91 -19.54 -26.73
N LEU A 229 17.09 -20.08 -27.03
CA LEU A 229 18.13 -20.33 -26.03
C LEU A 229 18.75 -19.02 -25.54
N PHE A 230 19.24 -19.05 -24.30
CA PHE A 230 20.00 -17.96 -23.67
C PHE A 230 21.40 -18.45 -23.33
N ASP A 231 22.39 -17.56 -23.45
CA ASP A 231 23.80 -17.90 -23.16
C ASP A 231 24.02 -18.22 -21.68
N ASN A 232 23.27 -17.54 -20.81
CA ASN A 232 23.31 -17.71 -19.36
C ASN A 232 22.02 -17.14 -18.73
N LEU A 233 21.89 -17.28 -17.40
CA LEU A 233 20.70 -16.85 -16.66
C LEU A 233 20.56 -15.31 -16.61
N GLU A 234 21.67 -14.57 -16.58
CA GLU A 234 21.63 -13.10 -16.64
C GLU A 234 21.03 -12.62 -17.97
N ALA A 235 21.43 -13.21 -19.10
CA ALA A 235 20.84 -12.89 -20.41
C ALA A 235 19.33 -13.16 -20.47
N PHE A 236 18.83 -14.13 -19.69
CA PHE A 236 17.40 -14.37 -19.53
C PHE A 236 16.72 -13.25 -18.71
N TYR A 237 17.34 -12.82 -17.61
CA TYR A 237 16.84 -11.69 -16.81
C TYR A 237 16.90 -10.36 -17.56
N ASP A 238 17.97 -10.07 -18.28
CA ASP A 238 18.10 -8.88 -19.14
C ASP A 238 16.96 -8.82 -20.15
N GLN A 239 16.55 -9.96 -20.69
CA GLN A 239 15.44 -10.02 -21.64
C GLN A 239 14.07 -9.75 -20.98
N ILE A 240 13.87 -10.22 -19.75
CA ILE A 240 12.67 -9.90 -18.96
C ILE A 240 12.66 -8.40 -18.66
N GLU A 241 13.76 -7.88 -18.13
CA GLU A 241 13.92 -6.47 -17.77
C GLU A 241 13.71 -5.56 -18.97
N PHE A 242 14.26 -5.91 -20.14
CA PHE A 242 14.02 -5.16 -21.38
C PHE A 242 12.52 -4.96 -21.66
N PHE A 243 11.70 -6.01 -21.54
CA PHE A 243 10.26 -5.88 -21.75
C PHE A 243 9.59 -5.05 -20.64
N VAL A 244 9.99 -5.26 -19.37
CA VAL A 244 9.43 -4.52 -18.23
C VAL A 244 9.75 -3.04 -18.34
N ASP A 245 11.00 -2.67 -18.57
CA ASP A 245 11.47 -1.29 -18.76
C ASP A 245 10.75 -0.62 -19.92
N THR A 246 10.76 -1.28 -21.10
CA THR A 246 10.13 -0.74 -22.31
C THR A 246 8.65 -0.44 -22.13
N VAL A 247 7.87 -1.31 -21.47
CA VAL A 247 6.44 -1.05 -21.28
C VAL A 247 6.17 -0.09 -20.12
N SER A 248 7.04 -0.07 -19.11
CA SER A 248 6.94 0.84 -17.96
C SER A 248 7.05 2.30 -18.40
N ASP A 249 7.91 2.61 -19.38
CA ASP A 249 8.03 3.94 -20.00
C ASP A 249 6.69 4.48 -20.58
N TYR A 250 5.75 3.59 -20.93
CA TYR A 250 4.43 3.97 -21.43
C TYR A 250 3.37 4.13 -20.33
N GLY A 251 3.76 4.09 -19.06
CA GLY A 251 2.85 4.16 -17.91
C GLY A 251 1.93 2.94 -17.82
N THR A 252 2.48 1.76 -18.09
CA THR A 252 1.78 0.47 -18.04
C THR A 252 1.41 0.10 -16.61
N ASP A 253 0.20 -0.47 -16.44
CA ASP A 253 -0.28 -0.92 -15.14
C ASP A 253 -0.01 -2.40 -14.88
N PHE A 254 -0.16 -3.21 -15.93
CA PHE A 254 0.16 -4.62 -15.90
C PHE A 254 1.04 -5.00 -17.08
N ILE A 255 2.05 -5.83 -16.81
CA ILE A 255 2.74 -6.60 -17.84
C ILE A 255 2.47 -8.09 -17.62
N MET A 256 2.20 -8.83 -18.70
CA MET A 256 1.99 -10.27 -18.64
C MET A 256 2.97 -11.02 -19.55
N PHE A 257 3.69 -11.98 -18.95
CA PHE A 257 4.50 -12.97 -19.66
C PHE A 257 3.68 -14.23 -20.00
N PRO A 258 4.10 -15.03 -20.99
CA PRO A 258 3.41 -16.28 -21.34
C PRO A 258 3.57 -17.43 -20.35
N GLU A 259 2.73 -18.45 -20.51
CA GLU A 259 2.88 -19.73 -19.82
C GLU A 259 4.24 -20.35 -20.15
N PHE A 260 4.94 -20.89 -19.14
CA PHE A 260 6.21 -21.59 -19.30
C PHE A 260 7.29 -20.81 -20.09
N PHE A 261 7.30 -19.48 -19.98
CA PHE A 261 8.28 -18.63 -20.66
C PHE A 261 9.74 -18.94 -20.26
N ASN A 262 9.94 -19.57 -19.09
CA ASN A 262 11.25 -19.99 -18.58
C ASN A 262 11.74 -21.33 -19.16
N THR A 263 10.96 -22.03 -19.99
CA THR A 263 11.34 -23.32 -20.60
C THR A 263 12.67 -23.32 -21.37
N PRO A 264 13.18 -22.22 -21.95
CA PRO A 264 14.54 -22.21 -22.48
C PRO A 264 15.63 -22.61 -21.49
N LEU A 265 15.42 -22.36 -20.19
CA LEU A 265 16.34 -22.77 -19.12
C LEU A 265 16.37 -24.29 -18.91
N MET A 266 15.48 -25.04 -19.56
CA MET A 266 15.49 -26.50 -19.56
C MET A 266 16.55 -27.10 -20.49
N SER A 267 17.16 -26.31 -21.38
CA SER A 267 18.14 -26.79 -22.37
C SER A 267 19.29 -27.63 -21.80
N PRO A 268 19.87 -27.32 -20.62
CA PRO A 268 20.92 -28.17 -20.02
C PRO A 268 20.44 -29.56 -19.59
N TYR A 269 19.12 -29.79 -19.58
CA TYR A 269 18.47 -31.02 -19.11
C TYR A 269 17.77 -31.80 -20.22
N ASN A 270 18.05 -31.49 -21.50
CA ASN A 270 17.43 -32.16 -22.65
C ASN A 270 17.69 -33.67 -22.72
N ASP A 271 18.77 -34.15 -22.08
CA ASP A 271 19.08 -35.58 -21.99
C ASP A 271 18.29 -36.32 -20.90
N LEU A 272 17.55 -35.60 -20.04
CA LEU A 272 16.74 -36.18 -18.98
C LEU A 272 15.33 -36.52 -19.48
N PRO A 273 14.65 -37.50 -18.84
CA PRO A 273 13.21 -37.68 -19.04
C PRO A 273 12.44 -36.39 -18.77
N GLU A 274 11.35 -36.16 -19.51
CA GLU A 274 10.62 -34.90 -19.56
C GLU A 274 10.18 -34.42 -18.16
N ARG A 275 9.68 -35.34 -17.33
CA ARG A 275 9.35 -35.05 -15.94
C ARG A 275 10.54 -34.53 -15.16
N LEU A 276 11.68 -35.21 -15.23
CA LEU A 276 12.86 -34.85 -14.44
C LEU A 276 13.45 -33.51 -14.91
N ALA A 277 13.41 -33.23 -16.21
CA ALA A 277 13.78 -31.92 -16.76
C ALA A 277 12.89 -30.80 -16.21
N MET A 278 11.57 -31.02 -16.13
CA MET A 278 10.65 -30.06 -15.49
C MET A 278 10.87 -29.91 -13.98
N GLU A 279 11.24 -30.98 -13.28
CA GLU A 279 11.63 -30.90 -11.86
C GLU A 279 12.91 -30.07 -11.68
N ARG A 280 13.87 -30.13 -12.61
CA ARG A 280 15.04 -29.24 -12.62
C ARG A 280 14.65 -27.80 -12.91
N LEU A 281 13.76 -27.57 -13.89
CA LEU A 281 13.27 -26.23 -14.21
C LEU A 281 12.59 -25.57 -13.00
N ALA A 282 11.84 -26.35 -12.22
CA ALA A 282 11.17 -25.87 -11.00
C ALA A 282 12.13 -25.33 -9.93
N GLN A 283 13.40 -25.72 -9.95
CA GLN A 283 14.41 -25.24 -9.00
C GLN A 283 14.78 -23.78 -9.24
N HIS A 284 14.56 -23.25 -10.45
CA HIS A 284 14.81 -21.86 -10.79
C HIS A 284 13.64 -20.93 -10.45
N THR A 285 12.45 -21.48 -10.19
CA THR A 285 11.20 -20.70 -10.07
C THR A 285 11.28 -19.64 -8.97
N SER A 286 11.80 -19.96 -7.78
CA SER A 286 11.88 -19.00 -6.67
C SER A 286 12.80 -17.81 -7.00
N GLU A 287 13.97 -18.09 -7.57
CA GLU A 287 14.94 -17.04 -7.93
C GLU A 287 14.38 -16.11 -9.02
N ILE A 288 13.69 -16.68 -10.01
CA ILE A 288 13.04 -15.92 -11.07
C ILE A 288 11.92 -15.02 -10.50
N ILE A 289 11.12 -15.53 -9.56
CA ILE A 289 10.06 -14.74 -8.90
C ILE A 289 10.66 -13.60 -8.09
N ASP A 290 11.70 -13.86 -7.30
CA ASP A 290 12.37 -12.82 -6.51
C ASP A 290 12.88 -11.69 -7.41
N ARG A 291 13.48 -12.03 -8.56
CA ARG A 291 13.94 -11.05 -9.54
C ARG A 291 12.79 -10.27 -10.17
N ILE A 292 11.70 -10.93 -10.53
CA ILE A 292 10.52 -10.27 -11.11
C ILE A 292 9.80 -9.38 -10.07
N GLN A 293 9.74 -9.77 -8.79
CA GLN A 293 9.20 -8.90 -7.74
C GLN A 293 10.04 -7.63 -7.57
N GLN A 294 11.37 -7.74 -7.63
CA GLN A 294 12.24 -6.57 -7.63
C GLN A 294 11.93 -5.63 -8.80
N PHE A 295 11.71 -6.18 -10.00
CA PHE A 295 11.31 -5.38 -11.16
C PHE A 295 9.93 -4.75 -10.98
N ALA A 296 8.93 -5.48 -10.47
CA ALA A 296 7.59 -4.96 -10.21
C ALA A 296 7.63 -3.71 -9.31
N VAL A 297 8.42 -3.76 -8.24
CA VAL A 297 8.61 -2.63 -7.32
C VAL A 297 9.43 -1.51 -7.95
N SER A 298 10.57 -1.84 -8.57
CA SER A 298 11.51 -0.83 -9.09
C SER A 298 10.92 -0.02 -10.25
N TYR A 299 10.17 -0.68 -11.13
CA TYR A 299 9.50 -0.06 -12.27
C TYR A 299 8.05 0.35 -11.97
N ASN A 300 7.60 0.16 -10.73
CA ASN A 300 6.26 0.51 -10.26
C ASN A 300 5.14 -0.04 -11.18
N VAL A 301 5.17 -1.34 -11.49
CA VAL A 301 4.23 -2.02 -12.39
C VAL A 301 3.82 -3.39 -11.84
N ASN A 302 2.55 -3.79 -12.03
CA ASN A 302 2.14 -5.15 -11.66
C ASN A 302 2.60 -6.14 -12.73
N ILE A 303 3.24 -7.23 -12.34
CA ILE A 303 3.79 -8.23 -13.28
C ILE A 303 3.08 -9.57 -13.08
N ILE A 304 2.40 -10.04 -14.12
CA ILE A 304 1.94 -11.42 -14.24
C ILE A 304 3.09 -12.20 -14.85
N ALA A 305 3.82 -12.92 -13.99
CA ALA A 305 5.05 -13.64 -14.32
C ALA A 305 4.78 -14.95 -15.07
N GLY A 306 3.88 -14.90 -16.05
CA GLY A 306 3.51 -16.05 -16.87
C GLY A 306 3.12 -17.24 -16.02
N SER A 307 3.65 -18.40 -16.36
CA SER A 307 3.62 -19.53 -15.43
C SER A 307 4.94 -20.29 -15.42
N MET A 308 5.20 -20.99 -14.31
CA MET A 308 6.41 -21.76 -14.08
C MET A 308 6.08 -23.03 -13.31
N PRO A 309 6.91 -24.08 -13.42
CA PRO A 309 6.71 -25.29 -12.64
C PRO A 309 7.06 -25.06 -11.16
N LEU A 310 6.23 -25.57 -10.26
CA LEU A 310 6.46 -25.55 -8.81
C LEU A 310 6.44 -26.98 -8.26
N MET A 311 7.49 -27.38 -7.54
CA MET A 311 7.52 -28.63 -6.80
C MET A 311 7.08 -28.39 -5.36
N GLU A 312 5.95 -28.96 -4.96
CA GLU A 312 5.40 -28.86 -3.61
C GLU A 312 4.92 -30.23 -3.16
N ASN A 313 5.36 -30.70 -1.98
CA ASN A 313 4.94 -32.00 -1.44
C ASN A 313 5.09 -33.19 -2.42
N LYS A 314 6.18 -33.20 -3.20
CA LYS A 314 6.48 -34.18 -4.27
C LYS A 314 5.49 -34.19 -5.45
N LYS A 315 4.69 -33.14 -5.57
CA LYS A 315 3.76 -32.92 -6.68
C LYS A 315 4.23 -31.72 -7.49
N LEU A 316 4.13 -31.84 -8.81
CA LEU A 316 4.50 -30.81 -9.75
C LEU A 316 3.24 -30.03 -10.17
N TYR A 317 3.29 -28.71 -10.03
CA TYR A 317 2.21 -27.81 -10.38
C TYR A 317 2.66 -26.85 -11.49
N ASN A 318 1.71 -26.35 -12.27
CA ASN A 318 1.89 -25.21 -13.17
C ASN A 318 1.29 -23.97 -12.51
N VAL A 319 2.11 -22.98 -12.17
CA VAL A 319 1.73 -21.87 -11.29
C VAL A 319 2.01 -20.53 -11.97
N SER A 320 1.01 -19.67 -11.99
CA SER A 320 1.15 -18.26 -12.38
C SER A 320 1.28 -17.40 -11.14
N TYR A 321 2.11 -16.36 -11.23
CA TYR A 321 2.40 -15.45 -10.13
C TYR A 321 2.04 -14.02 -10.52
N LEU A 322 1.33 -13.32 -9.64
CA LEU A 322 1.09 -11.88 -9.73
C LEU A 322 2.01 -11.19 -8.73
N CYS A 323 3.06 -10.56 -9.25
CA CYS A 323 3.99 -9.73 -8.51
C CYS A 323 3.44 -8.30 -8.51
N HIS A 324 2.97 -7.82 -7.36
CA HIS A 324 2.40 -6.49 -7.24
C HIS A 324 3.49 -5.43 -7.18
N ARG A 325 3.19 -4.23 -7.70
CA ARG A 325 4.11 -3.09 -7.64
C ARG A 325 4.44 -2.59 -6.23
N ASN A 326 3.66 -3.02 -5.23
CA ASN A 326 3.91 -2.77 -3.80
C ASN A 326 4.73 -3.88 -3.11
N GLY A 327 5.17 -4.90 -3.85
CA GLY A 327 5.96 -6.03 -3.34
C GLY A 327 5.15 -7.24 -2.89
N LYS A 328 3.81 -7.16 -2.82
CA LYS A 328 2.95 -8.34 -2.55
C LYS A 328 3.13 -9.39 -3.65
N LEU A 329 3.04 -10.67 -3.27
CA LEU A 329 3.00 -11.80 -4.20
C LEU A 329 1.69 -12.55 -4.04
N ASP A 330 1.01 -12.81 -5.15
CA ASP A 330 -0.11 -13.74 -5.22
C ASP A 330 0.21 -14.87 -6.21
N GLU A 331 -0.37 -16.05 -5.98
CA GLU A 331 -0.19 -17.23 -6.83
C GLU A 331 -1.53 -17.85 -7.26
N PHE A 332 -1.53 -18.41 -8.48
CA PHE A 332 -2.63 -19.20 -9.03
C PHE A 332 -2.09 -20.52 -9.60
N LYS A 333 -2.54 -21.65 -9.04
CA LYS A 333 -2.18 -23.00 -9.51
C LYS A 333 -3.20 -23.44 -10.56
N LYS A 334 -2.74 -23.73 -11.79
CA LYS A 334 -3.57 -24.20 -12.92
C LYS A 334 -4.50 -25.33 -12.49
N ILE A 335 -5.79 -25.23 -12.80
CA ILE A 335 -6.78 -26.21 -12.34
C ILE A 335 -6.88 -27.36 -13.34
N HIS A 336 -7.06 -27.05 -14.62
CA HIS A 336 -7.21 -28.02 -15.69
C HIS A 336 -5.84 -28.28 -16.33
N ILE A 337 -5.21 -29.38 -15.90
CA ILE A 337 -3.97 -29.87 -16.51
C ILE A 337 -4.29 -30.51 -17.86
N THR A 338 -3.50 -30.16 -18.88
CA THR A 338 -3.65 -30.74 -20.22
C THR A 338 -3.22 -32.22 -20.23
N PRO A 339 -3.73 -33.02 -21.18
CA PRO A 339 -3.30 -34.41 -21.31
C PRO A 339 -1.78 -34.58 -21.45
N ASN A 340 -1.09 -33.63 -22.12
CA ASN A 340 0.36 -33.66 -22.29
C ASN A 340 1.09 -33.35 -20.98
N GLU A 341 0.68 -32.30 -20.26
CA GLU A 341 1.26 -31.96 -18.95
C GLU A 341 1.11 -33.12 -17.95
N PHE A 342 -0.03 -33.80 -17.95
CA PHE A 342 -0.23 -34.99 -17.13
C PHE A 342 0.63 -36.16 -17.59
N LYS A 343 0.60 -36.48 -18.90
CA LYS A 343 1.27 -37.67 -19.45
C LYS A 343 2.80 -37.59 -19.37
N TYR A 344 3.39 -36.45 -19.73
CA TYR A 344 4.84 -36.31 -19.86
C TYR A 344 5.49 -35.74 -18.59
N TYR A 345 4.82 -34.82 -17.89
CA TYR A 345 5.39 -34.17 -16.71
C TYR A 345 4.83 -34.70 -15.38
N GLY A 346 3.68 -35.39 -15.41
CA GLY A 346 3.01 -35.85 -14.20
C GLY A 346 2.47 -34.71 -13.33
N MET A 347 2.11 -33.58 -13.95
CA MET A 347 1.56 -32.43 -13.25
C MET A 347 0.17 -32.70 -12.69
N VAL A 348 -0.15 -32.02 -11.60
CA VAL A 348 -1.46 -32.09 -10.94
C VAL A 348 -2.09 -30.69 -10.88
N GLY A 349 -3.42 -30.66 -10.88
CA GLY A 349 -4.19 -29.42 -10.83
C GLY A 349 -4.27 -28.82 -9.42
N GLY A 350 -4.44 -27.50 -9.36
CA GLY A 350 -4.90 -26.77 -8.19
C GLY A 350 -6.38 -26.99 -7.92
N SER A 351 -6.88 -26.37 -6.85
CA SER A 351 -8.28 -26.52 -6.40
C SER A 351 -8.92 -25.19 -5.96
N GLU A 352 -8.24 -24.06 -6.13
CA GLU A 352 -8.69 -22.75 -5.67
C GLU A 352 -8.91 -21.82 -6.86
N VAL A 353 -10.09 -21.21 -6.93
CA VAL A 353 -10.45 -20.16 -7.90
C VAL A 353 -10.71 -18.88 -7.12
N LYS A 354 -9.83 -17.90 -7.27
CA LYS A 354 -9.95 -16.61 -6.58
C LYS A 354 -9.59 -15.43 -7.48
N VAL A 355 -10.25 -14.31 -7.25
CA VAL A 355 -9.82 -13.00 -7.75
C VAL A 355 -8.71 -12.43 -6.88
N PHE A 356 -7.91 -11.56 -7.48
CA PHE A 356 -6.83 -10.84 -6.84
C PHE A 356 -7.18 -9.35 -6.81
N ASP A 357 -7.14 -8.75 -5.63
CA ASP A 357 -7.32 -7.30 -5.47
C ASP A 357 -6.04 -6.56 -5.85
N THR A 358 -6.18 -5.55 -6.72
CA THR A 358 -5.07 -4.69 -7.18
C THR A 358 -5.48 -3.21 -7.12
N ASP A 359 -4.51 -2.32 -7.27
CA ASP A 359 -4.71 -0.87 -7.48
C ASP A 359 -5.45 -0.52 -8.79
N CYS A 360 -5.65 -1.53 -9.65
CA CYS A 360 -6.36 -1.44 -10.91
C CYS A 360 -7.63 -2.29 -10.92
N GLY A 361 -8.19 -2.60 -9.74
CA GLY A 361 -9.40 -3.40 -9.57
C GLY A 361 -9.16 -4.89 -9.38
N LYS A 362 -10.25 -5.67 -9.40
CA LYS A 362 -10.21 -7.12 -9.21
C LYS A 362 -9.82 -7.81 -10.51
N VAL A 363 -8.76 -8.62 -10.47
CA VAL A 363 -8.26 -9.36 -11.63
C VAL A 363 -8.33 -10.87 -11.39
N GLY A 364 -8.54 -11.63 -12.45
CA GLY A 364 -8.50 -13.09 -12.43
C GLY A 364 -7.32 -13.62 -13.25
N LEU A 365 -6.81 -14.80 -12.87
CA LEU A 365 -5.79 -15.53 -13.62
C LEU A 365 -6.35 -16.89 -14.01
N LEU A 366 -6.22 -17.28 -15.28
CA LEU A 366 -6.50 -18.63 -15.78
C LEU A 366 -5.38 -19.05 -16.73
N ILE A 367 -4.77 -20.21 -16.53
CA ILE A 367 -3.59 -20.60 -17.32
C ILE A 367 -4.03 -21.46 -18.50
N CYS A 368 -3.76 -20.97 -19.72
CA CYS A 368 -3.96 -21.68 -20.98
C CYS A 368 -5.27 -22.47 -21.06
N TYR A 369 -5.21 -23.78 -20.80
CA TYR A 369 -6.33 -24.71 -20.92
C TYR A 369 -7.51 -24.36 -20.00
N ASP A 370 -7.26 -23.68 -18.88
CA ASP A 370 -8.32 -23.23 -17.96
C ASP A 370 -9.36 -22.33 -18.63
N VAL A 371 -8.97 -21.50 -19.62
CA VAL A 371 -9.90 -20.56 -20.29
C VAL A 371 -11.01 -21.26 -21.08
N GLU A 372 -10.78 -22.52 -21.45
CA GLU A 372 -11.73 -23.30 -22.22
C GLU A 372 -12.95 -23.71 -21.39
N PHE A 373 -12.80 -23.76 -20.06
CA PHE A 373 -13.84 -24.16 -19.12
C PHE A 373 -14.61 -22.92 -18.62
N PRO A 374 -15.86 -22.71 -19.06
CA PRO A 374 -16.61 -21.49 -18.73
C PRO A 374 -16.81 -21.28 -17.23
N GLU A 375 -16.93 -22.37 -16.46
CA GLU A 375 -17.24 -22.37 -15.04
C GLU A 375 -16.23 -21.55 -14.23
N LEU A 376 -14.93 -21.64 -14.56
CA LEU A 376 -13.89 -20.92 -13.83
C LEU A 376 -14.05 -19.40 -13.98
N SER A 377 -14.24 -18.94 -15.22
CA SER A 377 -14.45 -17.51 -15.49
C SER A 377 -15.74 -16.98 -14.87
N ARG A 378 -16.79 -17.81 -14.82
CA ARG A 378 -18.07 -17.46 -14.21
C ARG A 378 -17.94 -17.27 -12.70
N ILE A 379 -17.22 -18.18 -12.04
CA ILE A 379 -16.90 -18.05 -10.61
C ILE A 379 -16.11 -16.76 -10.34
N LEU A 380 -15.10 -16.46 -11.15
CA LEU A 380 -14.32 -15.22 -11.01
C LEU A 380 -15.17 -13.96 -11.24
N ALA A 381 -16.10 -14.00 -12.20
CA ALA A 381 -17.04 -12.92 -12.45
C ALA A 381 -18.00 -12.69 -11.26
N ASP A 382 -18.50 -13.77 -10.64
CA ASP A 382 -19.33 -13.69 -9.43
C ASP A 382 -18.55 -13.10 -8.23
N GLN A 383 -17.22 -13.23 -8.22
CA GLN A 383 -16.31 -12.60 -7.25
C GLN A 383 -15.96 -11.14 -7.61
N GLY A 384 -16.51 -10.59 -8.70
CA GLY A 384 -16.34 -9.19 -9.11
C GLY A 384 -15.12 -8.92 -10.01
N MET A 385 -14.58 -9.93 -10.69
CA MET A 385 -13.48 -9.78 -11.65
C MET A 385 -13.83 -8.77 -12.76
N GLN A 386 -12.88 -7.87 -13.06
CA GLN A 386 -12.98 -6.87 -14.14
C GLN A 386 -12.07 -7.19 -15.33
N ILE A 387 -10.90 -7.79 -15.06
CA ILE A 387 -9.93 -8.22 -16.08
C ILE A 387 -9.52 -9.66 -15.80
N LEU A 388 -9.60 -10.50 -16.82
CA LEU A 388 -9.06 -11.86 -16.83
C LEU A 388 -7.76 -11.90 -17.62
N PHE A 389 -6.70 -12.41 -17.01
CA PHE A 389 -5.43 -12.65 -17.69
C PHE A 389 -5.24 -14.14 -17.97
N VAL A 390 -4.80 -14.42 -19.20
CA VAL A 390 -4.63 -15.78 -19.72
C VAL A 390 -3.23 -15.92 -20.34
N PRO A 391 -2.20 -16.23 -19.53
CA PRO A 391 -0.92 -16.67 -20.08
C PRO A 391 -1.11 -18.05 -20.72
N PHE A 392 -0.57 -18.25 -21.92
CA PHE A 392 -0.72 -19.52 -22.64
C PHE A 392 0.52 -19.94 -23.42
N MET A 393 0.66 -21.24 -23.66
CA MET A 393 1.66 -21.80 -24.56
C MET A 393 1.02 -22.90 -25.42
N THR A 394 1.00 -22.68 -26.73
CA THR A 394 0.47 -23.64 -27.71
C THR A 394 1.40 -23.73 -28.91
N ASP A 395 1.65 -24.95 -29.37
CA ASP A 395 2.52 -25.29 -30.51
C ASP A 395 1.76 -25.43 -31.84
N THR A 396 0.42 -25.40 -31.80
CA THR A 396 -0.42 -25.57 -32.99
C THR A 396 -1.39 -24.41 -33.18
N GLN A 397 -1.72 -24.13 -34.45
CA GLN A 397 -2.74 -23.15 -34.81
C GLN A 397 -4.11 -23.49 -34.20
N ASN A 398 -4.45 -24.78 -34.13
CA ASN A 398 -5.70 -25.23 -33.51
C ASN A 398 -5.73 -24.91 -32.01
N GLY A 399 -4.62 -25.12 -31.30
CA GLY A 399 -4.48 -24.74 -29.90
C GLY A 399 -4.68 -23.24 -29.69
N TYR A 400 -3.99 -22.42 -30.49
CA TYR A 400 -4.13 -20.96 -30.42
C TYR A 400 -5.57 -20.48 -30.70
N ILE A 401 -6.23 -21.03 -31.73
CA ILE A 401 -7.61 -20.67 -32.07
C ILE A 401 -8.55 -21.00 -30.91
N ARG A 402 -8.38 -22.16 -30.26
CA ARG A 402 -9.20 -22.52 -29.08
C ARG A 402 -9.03 -21.52 -27.95
N VAL A 403 -7.79 -21.24 -27.53
CA VAL A 403 -7.50 -20.26 -26.46
C VAL A 403 -8.10 -18.90 -26.81
N ARG A 404 -7.86 -18.41 -28.04
CA ARG A 404 -8.36 -17.10 -28.49
C ARG A 404 -9.89 -17.05 -28.51
N THR A 405 -10.56 -18.04 -29.10
CA THR A 405 -12.02 -18.05 -29.24
C THR A 405 -12.70 -18.22 -27.88
N CYS A 406 -12.17 -19.08 -27.02
CA CYS A 406 -12.67 -19.21 -25.66
C CYS A 406 -12.48 -17.91 -24.87
N ALA A 407 -11.31 -17.28 -24.92
CA ALA A 407 -11.06 -15.98 -24.28
C ALA A 407 -12.06 -14.90 -24.74
N GLN A 408 -12.36 -14.83 -26.04
CA GLN A 408 -13.39 -13.93 -26.57
C GLN A 408 -14.79 -14.24 -26.01
N ALA A 409 -15.14 -15.53 -25.90
CA ALA A 409 -16.39 -15.95 -25.27
C ALA A 409 -16.45 -15.55 -23.79
N ARG A 410 -15.36 -15.76 -23.02
CA ARG A 410 -15.29 -15.38 -21.60
C ARG A 410 -15.47 -13.87 -21.40
N ALA A 411 -14.91 -13.05 -22.29
CA ALA A 411 -15.08 -11.61 -22.26
C ALA A 411 -16.57 -11.21 -22.40
N LEU A 412 -17.26 -11.83 -23.35
CA LEU A 412 -18.65 -11.54 -23.67
C LEU A 412 -19.61 -12.07 -22.59
N GLU A 413 -19.48 -13.34 -22.21
CA GLU A 413 -20.37 -14.01 -21.25
C GLU A 413 -20.30 -13.42 -19.84
N ASN A 414 -19.14 -12.89 -19.46
CA ASN A 414 -18.91 -12.34 -18.11
C ASN A 414 -18.81 -10.82 -18.06
N GLU A 415 -18.99 -10.14 -19.20
CA GLU A 415 -18.91 -8.67 -19.31
C GLU A 415 -17.60 -8.11 -18.71
N CYS A 416 -16.47 -8.74 -19.04
CA CYS A 416 -15.15 -8.40 -18.53
C CYS A 416 -14.12 -8.24 -19.65
N TYR A 417 -12.97 -7.64 -19.36
CA TYR A 417 -11.84 -7.64 -20.29
C TYR A 417 -11.06 -8.95 -20.18
N VAL A 418 -10.57 -9.47 -21.31
CA VAL A 418 -9.71 -10.66 -21.32
C VAL A 418 -8.42 -10.33 -22.07
N ALA A 419 -7.29 -10.51 -21.41
CA ALA A 419 -5.95 -10.30 -21.95
C ALA A 419 -5.24 -11.65 -22.10
N ILE A 420 -4.72 -11.93 -23.29
CA ILE A 420 -4.00 -13.18 -23.59
C ILE A 420 -2.56 -12.86 -24.02
N ALA A 421 -1.59 -13.60 -23.51
CA ALA A 421 -0.19 -13.50 -23.93
C ALA A 421 0.39 -14.90 -24.09
N GLY A 422 1.05 -15.11 -25.23
CA GLY A 422 1.57 -16.41 -25.61
C GLY A 422 2.95 -16.32 -26.22
N SER A 423 3.64 -17.46 -26.19
CA SER A 423 4.96 -17.59 -26.80
C SER A 423 4.86 -17.70 -28.33
N VAL A 424 5.93 -17.32 -29.02
CA VAL A 424 6.10 -17.35 -30.48
C VAL A 424 7.47 -17.94 -30.84
N GLY A 425 7.67 -18.30 -32.10
CA GLY A 425 8.95 -18.80 -32.62
C GLY A 425 8.87 -20.19 -33.18
#